data_AF-A0A532TR67-F1
#
_entry.id   AF-A0A532TR67-F1
#
_cell.length_a   1.000
_cell.length_b   1.000
_cell.length_c   1.000
_cell.angle_alpha   90.00
_cell.angle_beta   90.00
_cell.angle_gamma   90.00
#
_symmetry.space_group_name_H-M   'P 1'
#
loop_
_entity.id
_entity.type
_entity.pdbx_description
1 polymer ?
#
loop_
_entity_poly.entity_id
_entity_poly.type
_entity_poly.pdbx_seq_one_letter_code
_entity_poly.pdbx_strand_id
1 'polypeptide(L)'
;MILWILNSDSGIKLLYKSFLKTDADEDIVSGFLTAFHHFSMEEFHQSLESIEMGGLRWIYILEPKFKLLFVAAGIKSTKTEILMGRLNVIKESFIKEFKPVWIKKGHSWNGNMNVYLPFLKVIEDYYGQWEEVESINQVADFFDILGVFQQIFIILRSILENKMYNKSKNIVLQKIEKVFKQFREQEKFKNQPELENITYSKENWFNIIDISLLKSEKDIVIKFLKSILTEVVKTLKEVKGKNLCLKYFSEERVYTYIFNNMDLLKDLKLDMFLLELFLLI
;
A
#
# COMPACT_ATOMS: atom_id res chain seq x y z
N MET A 1 7.65 4.47 -11.21
CA MET A 1 8.45 5.71 -11.00
C MET A 1 8.93 6.25 -12.34
N ILE A 2 9.15 7.56 -12.48
CA ILE A 2 9.82 8.18 -13.63
C ILE A 2 11.05 8.91 -13.10
N LEU A 3 12.16 8.89 -13.83
CA LEU A 3 13.46 9.42 -13.39
C LEU A 3 14.12 10.22 -14.50
N TRP A 4 14.68 11.37 -14.13
CA TRP A 4 15.58 12.19 -14.94
C TRP A 4 16.87 12.47 -14.18
N ILE A 5 17.98 12.43 -14.91
CA ILE A 5 19.28 12.95 -14.47
C ILE A 5 19.67 14.01 -15.49
N LEU A 6 19.76 15.25 -15.05
CA LEU A 6 19.93 16.42 -15.90
C LEU A 6 21.22 17.15 -15.52
N ASN A 7 21.81 17.83 -16.49
CA ASN A 7 22.75 18.91 -16.21
C ASN A 7 21.96 20.09 -15.60
N SER A 8 22.30 20.52 -14.39
CA SER A 8 21.54 21.55 -13.67
C SER A 8 21.58 22.91 -14.36
N ASP A 9 22.65 23.21 -15.10
CA ASP A 9 22.86 24.53 -15.69
C ASP A 9 22.15 24.65 -17.04
N SER A 10 22.21 23.60 -17.87
CA SER A 10 21.69 23.62 -19.24
C SER A 10 20.36 22.90 -19.43
N GLY A 11 19.92 22.10 -18.46
CA GLY A 11 18.76 21.23 -18.58
C GLY A 11 18.95 20.06 -19.54
N ILE A 12 20.17 19.84 -20.05
CA ILE A 12 20.47 18.71 -20.91
C ILE A 12 20.23 17.42 -20.14
N LYS A 13 19.33 16.59 -20.68
CA LYS A 13 19.07 15.23 -20.20
C LYS A 13 20.31 14.36 -20.41
N LEU A 14 20.85 13.82 -19.32
CA LEU A 14 21.92 12.82 -19.35
C LEU A 14 21.32 11.41 -19.40
N LEU A 15 20.28 11.19 -18.59
CA LEU A 15 19.53 9.95 -18.54
C LEU A 15 18.06 10.20 -18.25
N TYR A 16 17.23 9.33 -18.81
CA TYR A 16 15.81 9.23 -18.52
C TYR A 16 15.39 7.78 -18.46
N LYS A 17 14.52 7.46 -17.50
CA LYS A 17 13.86 6.16 -17.43
C LYS A 17 12.45 6.34 -16.89
N SER A 18 11.49 5.74 -17.59
CA SER A 18 10.12 5.61 -17.08
C SER A 18 9.77 4.16 -16.82
N PHE A 19 9.25 3.90 -15.63
CA PHE A 19 8.54 2.67 -15.26
C PHE A 19 7.02 2.88 -15.25
N LEU A 20 6.55 4.09 -15.55
CA LEU A 20 5.13 4.41 -15.73
C LEU A 20 4.85 4.67 -17.21
N LYS A 21 3.63 4.37 -17.67
CA LYS A 21 3.22 4.81 -19.01
C LYS A 21 3.05 6.33 -19.01
N THR A 22 3.73 7.02 -19.92
CA THR A 22 3.62 8.46 -20.11
C THR A 22 3.68 8.78 -21.61
N ASP A 23 2.84 9.71 -22.04
CA ASP A 23 2.81 10.20 -23.43
C ASP A 23 3.61 11.51 -23.57
N ALA A 24 4.24 11.98 -22.49
CA ALA A 24 5.02 13.21 -22.48
C ALA A 24 6.42 13.01 -23.06
N ASP A 25 6.85 13.96 -23.90
CA ASP A 25 8.21 13.99 -24.45
C ASP A 25 9.25 14.27 -23.35
N GLU A 26 10.22 13.38 -23.21
CA GLU A 26 11.21 13.40 -22.14
C GLU A 26 12.15 14.62 -22.19
N ASP A 27 12.44 15.14 -23.37
CA ASP A 27 13.31 16.31 -23.57
C ASP A 27 12.57 17.60 -23.28
N ILE A 28 11.31 17.72 -23.71
CA ILE A 28 10.45 18.86 -23.34
C ILE A 28 10.29 18.93 -21.82
N VAL A 29 10.03 17.79 -21.17
CA VAL A 29 9.90 17.73 -19.71
C VAL A 29 11.21 18.11 -19.02
N SER A 30 12.37 17.68 -19.52
CA SER A 30 13.67 18.03 -18.92
C SER A 30 13.93 19.54 -18.86
N GLY A 31 13.58 20.28 -19.91
CA GLY A 31 13.72 21.73 -19.99
C GLY A 31 12.79 22.43 -18.99
N PHE A 32 11.54 21.96 -18.92
CA PHE A 32 10.57 22.45 -17.93
C PHE A 32 11.05 22.23 -16.50
N LEU A 33 11.49 21.03 -16.15
CA LEU A 33 11.93 20.69 -14.78
C LEU A 33 13.11 21.55 -14.33
N THR A 34 14.05 21.83 -15.24
CA THR A 34 15.22 22.65 -14.94
C THR A 34 14.84 24.12 -14.78
N ALA A 35 14.03 24.66 -15.69
CA ALA A 35 13.54 26.04 -15.60
C ALA A 35 12.71 26.26 -14.33
N PHE A 36 11.86 25.30 -13.98
CA PHE A 36 11.05 25.35 -12.77
C PHE A 36 11.88 25.29 -11.49
N HIS A 37 12.95 24.50 -11.48
CA HIS A 37 13.92 24.49 -10.38
C HIS A 37 14.61 25.84 -10.21
N HIS A 38 15.10 26.45 -11.31
CA HIS A 38 15.73 27.78 -11.28
C HIS A 38 14.78 28.85 -10.78
N PHE A 39 13.54 28.87 -11.30
CA PHE A 39 12.49 29.76 -10.82
C PHE A 39 12.28 29.63 -9.30
N SER A 40 12.22 28.40 -8.78
CA SER A 40 12.07 28.17 -7.34
C SER A 40 13.25 28.72 -6.53
N MET A 41 14.47 28.56 -7.03
CA MET A 41 15.68 29.07 -6.38
C MET A 41 15.75 30.61 -6.40
N GLU A 42 15.30 31.24 -7.49
CA GLU A 42 15.29 32.70 -7.63
C GLU A 42 14.21 33.36 -6.78
N GLU A 43 12.97 32.85 -6.83
CA GLU A 43 11.83 33.47 -6.15
C GLU A 43 11.74 33.13 -4.66
N PHE A 44 12.10 31.90 -4.28
CA PHE A 44 11.90 31.41 -2.91
C PHE A 44 13.21 31.20 -2.15
N HIS A 45 14.37 31.33 -2.82
CA HIS A 45 15.70 31.06 -2.25
C HIS A 45 15.82 29.67 -1.59
N GLN A 46 15.01 28.71 -2.06
CA GLN A 46 14.93 27.36 -1.51
C GLN A 46 14.90 26.34 -2.64
N SER A 47 15.65 25.25 -2.46
CA SER A 47 15.61 24.11 -3.36
C SER A 47 14.26 23.41 -3.23
N LEU A 48 13.63 23.13 -4.37
CA LEU A 48 12.34 22.45 -4.38
C LEU A 48 12.51 20.99 -3.93
N GLU A 49 12.05 20.65 -2.73
CA GLU A 49 12.17 19.27 -2.24
C GLU A 49 11.13 18.35 -2.90
N SER A 50 9.87 18.83 -2.98
CA SER A 50 8.80 18.12 -3.65
C SER A 50 7.69 19.04 -4.17
N ILE A 51 7.01 18.61 -5.22
CA ILE A 51 5.81 19.27 -5.77
C ILE A 51 4.82 18.23 -6.28
N GLU A 52 3.53 18.50 -6.14
CA GLU A 52 2.49 17.70 -6.79
C GLU A 52 2.02 18.37 -8.07
N MET A 53 2.17 17.68 -9.20
CA MET A 53 1.81 18.19 -10.52
C MET A 53 1.38 17.03 -11.43
N GLY A 54 0.29 17.20 -12.18
CA GLY A 54 -0.16 16.22 -13.18
C GLY A 54 -0.56 14.86 -12.57
N GLY A 55 -1.04 14.83 -11.33
CA GLY A 55 -1.37 13.58 -10.65
C GLY A 55 -0.16 12.80 -10.11
N LEU A 56 1.04 13.35 -10.24
CA LEU A 56 2.29 12.77 -9.76
C LEU A 56 2.89 13.62 -8.64
N ARG A 57 3.66 12.97 -7.77
CA ARG A 57 4.54 13.64 -6.82
C ARG A 57 5.95 13.65 -7.38
N TRP A 58 6.49 14.83 -7.56
CA TRP A 58 7.82 15.08 -8.09
C TRP A 58 8.75 15.43 -6.93
N ILE A 59 9.98 14.93 -6.97
CA ILE A 59 11.03 15.25 -6.01
C ILE A 59 12.29 15.65 -6.76
N TYR A 60 13.08 16.55 -6.17
CA TYR A 60 14.30 17.05 -6.78
C TYR A 60 15.45 16.93 -5.78
N ILE A 61 16.62 16.58 -6.29
CA ILE A 61 17.87 16.66 -5.56
C ILE A 61 18.88 17.38 -6.45
N LEU A 62 19.26 18.58 -6.02
CA LEU A 62 20.36 19.32 -6.63
C LEU A 62 21.68 18.81 -6.07
N GLU A 63 22.60 18.45 -6.95
CA GLU A 63 23.98 18.13 -6.61
C GLU A 63 24.91 19.21 -7.22
N PRO A 64 25.16 20.30 -6.47
CA PRO A 64 25.84 21.47 -7.01
C PRO A 64 27.30 21.19 -7.36
N LYS A 65 27.97 20.29 -6.62
CA LYS A 65 29.38 19.95 -6.86
C LYS A 65 29.61 19.37 -8.25
N PHE A 66 28.62 18.64 -8.73
CA PHE A 66 28.66 17.99 -10.03
C PHE A 66 27.81 18.71 -11.06
N LYS A 67 27.07 19.78 -10.73
CA LYS A 67 26.14 20.44 -11.67
C LYS A 67 25.09 19.46 -12.21
N LEU A 68 24.52 18.66 -11.32
CA LEU A 68 23.49 17.69 -11.64
C LEU A 68 22.20 18.02 -10.93
N LEU A 69 21.09 17.83 -11.65
CA LEU A 69 19.75 17.86 -11.09
C LEU A 69 19.13 16.48 -11.27
N PHE A 70 18.83 15.82 -10.16
CA PHE A 70 18.13 14.55 -10.12
C PHE A 70 16.66 14.82 -9.87
N VAL A 71 15.79 14.28 -10.71
CA VAL A 71 14.34 14.45 -10.57
C VAL A 71 13.68 13.09 -10.67
N ALA A 72 12.77 12.79 -9.74
CA ALA A 72 11.92 11.61 -9.83
C ALA A 72 10.46 11.97 -9.65
N ALA A 73 9.59 11.24 -10.36
CA ALA A 73 8.15 11.31 -10.22
C ALA A 73 7.58 9.95 -9.78
N GLY A 74 6.72 9.98 -8.76
CA GLY A 74 5.96 8.84 -8.27
C GLY A 74 4.47 9.10 -8.35
N ILE A 75 3.67 8.02 -8.27
CA ILE A 75 2.22 8.16 -8.06
C ILE A 75 1.97 8.80 -6.69
N LYS A 76 0.85 9.53 -6.54
CA LYS A 76 0.52 10.27 -5.30
C LYS A 76 0.49 9.42 -4.03
N SER A 77 0.20 8.13 -4.15
CA SER A 77 0.20 7.21 -3.01
C SER A 77 1.61 6.88 -2.49
N THR A 78 2.66 7.11 -3.28
CA THR A 78 4.04 6.92 -2.84
C THR A 78 4.42 8.01 -1.84
N LYS A 79 4.89 7.61 -0.65
CA LYS A 79 5.38 8.55 0.38
C LYS A 79 6.61 9.30 -0.13
N THR A 80 6.71 10.59 0.19
CA THR A 80 7.81 11.47 -0.27
C THR A 80 9.16 10.95 0.18
N GLU A 81 9.24 10.44 1.41
CA GLU A 81 10.47 9.92 2.02
C GLU A 81 10.98 8.67 1.28
N ILE A 82 10.07 7.80 0.84
CA ILE A 82 10.43 6.61 0.05
C ILE A 82 11.01 7.04 -1.29
N LEU A 83 10.33 7.95 -2.00
CA LEU A 83 10.78 8.44 -3.30
C LEU A 83 12.13 9.15 -3.16
N MET A 84 12.31 9.97 -2.10
CA MET A 84 13.54 10.70 -1.79
C MET A 84 14.70 9.77 -1.46
N GLY A 85 14.44 8.72 -0.67
CA GLY A 85 15.43 7.68 -0.37
C GLY A 85 15.90 6.97 -1.64
N ARG A 86 14.97 6.58 -2.52
CA ARG A 86 15.26 5.96 -3.81
C ARG A 86 16.10 6.86 -4.71
N LEU A 87 15.72 8.13 -4.84
CA LEU A 87 16.46 9.08 -5.66
C LEU A 87 17.86 9.34 -5.11
N ASN A 88 18.04 9.38 -3.78
CA ASN A 88 19.36 9.48 -3.16
C ASN A 88 20.25 8.27 -3.48
N VAL A 89 19.72 7.04 -3.41
CA VAL A 89 20.49 5.82 -3.78
C VAL A 89 20.97 5.91 -5.24
N ILE A 90 20.08 6.30 -6.14
CA ILE A 90 20.40 6.50 -7.56
C ILE A 90 21.47 7.59 -7.74
N LYS A 91 21.31 8.73 -7.06
CA LYS A 91 22.25 9.86 -7.09
C LYS A 91 23.65 9.44 -6.65
N GLU A 92 23.78 8.82 -5.47
CA GLU A 92 25.07 8.37 -4.94
C GLU A 92 25.73 7.34 -5.86
N SER A 93 24.95 6.41 -6.41
CA SER A 93 25.45 5.40 -7.35
C SER A 93 25.93 6.02 -8.66
N PHE A 94 25.16 6.94 -9.25
CA PHE A 94 25.52 7.66 -10.49
C PHE A 94 26.80 8.47 -10.32
N ILE A 95 26.89 9.24 -9.23
CA ILE A 95 28.08 10.04 -8.92
C ILE A 95 29.29 9.13 -8.73
N LYS A 96 29.15 8.04 -7.98
CA LYS A 96 30.25 7.09 -7.74
C LYS A 96 30.78 6.51 -9.06
N GLU A 97 29.89 6.12 -9.96
CA GLU A 97 30.25 5.51 -11.24
C GLU A 97 30.87 6.51 -12.23
N PHE A 98 30.28 7.70 -12.37
CA PHE A 98 30.67 8.65 -13.42
C PHE A 98 31.55 9.81 -12.96
N LYS A 99 31.83 9.97 -11.66
CA LYS A 99 32.81 10.95 -11.17
C LYS A 99 34.18 10.84 -11.86
N PRO A 100 34.77 9.65 -12.08
CA PRO A 100 36.02 9.55 -12.83
C PRO A 100 35.91 10.06 -14.27
N VAL A 101 34.77 9.81 -14.93
CA VAL A 101 34.50 10.27 -16.30
C VAL A 101 34.35 11.78 -16.34
N TRP A 102 33.64 12.36 -15.37
CA TRP A 102 33.46 13.80 -15.23
C TRP A 102 34.79 14.54 -15.02
N ILE A 103 35.68 14.01 -14.17
CA ILE A 103 37.03 14.57 -13.96
C ILE A 103 37.85 14.50 -15.26
N LYS A 104 37.85 13.35 -15.96
CA LYS A 104 38.59 13.20 -17.23
C LYS A 104 38.10 14.15 -18.34
N LYS A 105 36.82 14.54 -18.31
CA LYS A 105 36.21 15.47 -19.26
C LYS A 105 36.31 16.94 -18.84
N GLY A 106 37.15 17.27 -17.86
CA GLY A 106 37.37 18.65 -17.43
C GLY A 106 36.17 19.23 -16.68
N HIS A 107 35.51 18.43 -15.85
CA HIS A 107 34.38 18.84 -15.01
C HIS A 107 33.13 19.25 -15.81
N SER A 108 32.90 18.58 -16.95
CA SER A 108 31.76 18.81 -17.82
C SER A 108 31.03 17.51 -18.16
N TRP A 109 29.70 17.54 -18.05
CA TRP A 109 28.82 16.54 -18.65
C TRP A 109 28.63 16.92 -20.12
N ASN A 110 29.56 16.48 -20.97
CA ASN A 110 29.39 16.69 -22.40
C ASN A 110 28.17 15.88 -22.91
N GLY A 111 27.49 16.38 -23.95
CA GLY A 111 26.24 15.80 -24.47
C GLY A 111 26.35 14.43 -25.13
N ASN A 112 27.45 13.69 -24.95
CA ASN A 112 27.52 12.29 -25.39
C ASN A 112 26.80 11.39 -24.38
N MET A 113 25.47 11.34 -24.51
CA MET A 113 24.56 10.59 -23.64
C MET A 113 24.84 9.08 -23.62
N ASN A 114 25.45 8.53 -24.69
CA ASN A 114 25.72 7.09 -24.81
C ASN A 114 26.61 6.55 -23.69
N VAL A 115 27.45 7.39 -23.10
CA VAL A 115 28.35 7.00 -22.01
C VAL A 115 27.58 6.65 -20.73
N TYR A 116 26.38 7.21 -20.57
CA TYR A 116 25.56 7.03 -19.37
C TYR A 116 24.53 5.91 -19.52
N LEU A 117 24.16 5.53 -20.75
CA LEU A 117 23.14 4.51 -21.03
C LEU A 117 23.31 3.18 -20.26
N PRO A 118 24.53 2.64 -20.04
CA PRO A 118 24.70 1.42 -19.26
C PRO A 118 24.13 1.50 -17.84
N PHE A 119 24.06 2.71 -17.26
CA PHE A 119 23.51 2.95 -15.92
C PHE A 119 21.99 2.74 -15.86
N LEU A 120 21.29 2.73 -16.99
CA LEU A 120 19.86 2.37 -17.03
C LEU A 120 19.61 0.98 -16.44
N LYS A 121 20.52 0.03 -16.67
CA LYS A 121 20.43 -1.30 -16.10
C LYS A 121 20.54 -1.27 -14.57
N VAL A 122 21.44 -0.44 -14.03
CA VAL A 122 21.58 -0.26 -12.58
C VAL A 122 20.29 0.32 -11.97
N ILE A 123 19.66 1.27 -12.65
CA ILE A 123 18.37 1.84 -12.23
C ILE A 123 17.26 0.77 -12.29
N GLU A 124 17.23 -0.05 -13.33
CA GLU A 124 16.29 -1.18 -13.46
C GLU A 124 16.49 -2.22 -12.36
N ASP A 125 17.73 -2.57 -12.03
CA ASP A 125 18.06 -3.53 -10.98
C ASP A 125 17.61 -3.01 -9.60
N TYR A 126 17.86 -1.72 -9.29
CA TYR A 126 17.34 -1.11 -8.05
C TYR A 126 15.81 -1.11 -8.00
N TYR A 127 15.17 -0.75 -9.11
CA TYR A 127 13.71 -0.70 -9.19
C TYR A 127 13.09 -2.09 -8.99
N GLY A 128 13.64 -3.13 -9.64
CA GLY A 128 13.20 -4.51 -9.48
C GLY A 128 13.33 -4.99 -8.03
N GLN A 129 14.46 -4.73 -7.36
CA GLN A 129 14.65 -5.05 -5.94
C GLN A 129 13.62 -4.35 -5.05
N TRP A 130 13.32 -3.09 -5.32
CA TRP A 130 12.32 -2.35 -4.55
C TRP A 130 10.90 -2.88 -4.76
N GLU A 131 10.53 -3.24 -5.99
CA GLU A 131 9.22 -3.85 -6.29
C GLU A 131 9.08 -5.24 -5.66
N GLU A 132 10.14 -6.05 -5.66
CA GLU A 132 10.14 -7.36 -4.99
C GLU A 132 9.88 -7.22 -3.48
N VAL A 133 10.59 -6.31 -2.82
CA VAL A 133 10.42 -6.06 -1.37
C VAL A 133 9.02 -5.50 -1.06
N GLU A 134 8.52 -4.56 -1.87
CA GLU A 134 7.17 -4.02 -1.70
C GLU A 134 6.09 -5.09 -1.90
N SER A 135 6.26 -5.95 -2.90
CA SER A 135 5.34 -7.07 -3.18
C SER A 135 5.31 -8.04 -1.99
N ILE A 136 6.47 -8.42 -1.44
CA ILE A 136 6.57 -9.28 -0.26
C ILE A 136 5.87 -8.65 0.95
N ASN A 137 6.11 -7.37 1.22
CA ASN A 137 5.47 -6.67 2.33
C ASN A 137 3.94 -6.62 2.16
N GLN A 138 3.44 -6.30 0.97
CA GLN A 138 2.00 -6.30 0.71
C GLN A 138 1.36 -7.68 0.84
N VAL A 139 2.12 -8.76 0.63
CA VAL A 139 1.65 -10.13 0.85
C VAL A 139 1.61 -10.43 2.36
N ALA A 140 2.63 -10.05 3.11
CA ALA A 140 2.66 -10.20 4.57
C ALA A 140 1.50 -9.44 5.24
N ASP A 141 1.30 -8.16 4.89
CA ASP A 141 0.19 -7.35 5.41
C ASP A 141 -1.17 -8.01 5.14
N PHE A 142 -1.33 -8.62 3.96
CA PHE A 142 -2.59 -9.30 3.62
C PHE A 142 -2.81 -10.54 4.48
N PHE A 143 -1.77 -11.33 4.75
CA PHE A 143 -1.86 -12.45 5.68
C PHE A 143 -2.19 -12.03 7.10
N ASP A 144 -1.57 -10.96 7.58
CA ASP A 144 -1.88 -10.42 8.91
C ASP A 144 -3.35 -9.98 8.98
N ILE A 145 -3.89 -9.37 7.91
CA ILE A 145 -5.32 -9.07 7.82
C ILE A 145 -6.18 -10.34 7.91
N LEU A 146 -5.87 -11.38 7.13
CA LEU A 146 -6.61 -12.65 7.18
C LEU A 146 -6.55 -13.27 8.60
N GLY A 147 -5.38 -13.24 9.23
CA GLY A 147 -5.16 -13.69 10.60
C GLY A 147 -6.01 -12.93 11.62
N VAL A 148 -6.08 -11.60 11.51
CA VAL A 148 -6.93 -10.75 12.37
C VAL A 148 -8.40 -11.15 12.23
N PHE A 149 -8.91 -11.27 11.00
CA PHE A 149 -10.30 -11.67 10.79
C PHE A 149 -10.59 -13.08 11.31
N GLN A 150 -9.71 -14.04 11.04
CA GLN A 150 -9.86 -15.42 11.52
C GLN A 150 -9.90 -15.46 13.05
N GLN A 151 -9.01 -14.73 13.72
CA GLN A 151 -8.96 -14.68 15.18
C GLN A 151 -10.22 -14.05 15.77
N ILE A 152 -10.73 -12.97 15.17
CA ILE A 152 -11.99 -12.35 15.60
C ILE A 152 -13.15 -13.34 15.42
N PHE A 153 -13.25 -14.04 14.27
CA PHE A 153 -14.28 -15.04 14.08
C PHE A 153 -14.21 -16.18 15.10
N ILE A 154 -12.99 -16.62 15.47
CA ILE A 154 -12.79 -17.62 16.53
C ILE A 154 -13.33 -17.10 17.87
N ILE A 155 -13.02 -15.86 18.25
CA ILE A 155 -13.53 -15.25 19.49
C ILE A 155 -15.08 -15.16 19.44
N LEU A 156 -15.65 -14.75 18.30
CA LEU A 156 -17.10 -14.69 18.14
C LEU A 156 -17.76 -16.07 18.22
N ARG A 157 -17.10 -17.12 17.73
CA ARG A 157 -17.54 -18.51 17.94
C ARG A 157 -17.54 -18.87 19.42
N SER A 158 -16.51 -18.49 20.15
CA SER A 158 -16.42 -18.73 21.61
C SER A 158 -17.60 -18.11 22.35
N ILE A 159 -18.05 -16.91 21.95
CA ILE A 159 -19.28 -16.30 22.50
C ILE A 159 -20.50 -17.18 22.25
N LEU A 160 -20.65 -17.74 21.05
CA LEU A 160 -21.78 -18.63 20.73
C LEU A 160 -21.77 -19.90 21.57
N GLU A 161 -20.60 -20.48 21.80
CA GLU A 161 -20.44 -21.72 22.57
C GLU A 161 -20.61 -21.50 24.07
N ASN A 162 -19.96 -20.46 24.62
CA ASN A 162 -19.83 -20.29 26.07
C ASN A 162 -20.93 -19.42 26.67
N LYS A 163 -21.53 -18.51 25.89
CA LYS A 163 -22.42 -17.46 26.39
C LYS A 163 -23.85 -17.56 25.87
N MET A 164 -24.16 -18.51 24.99
CA MET A 164 -25.50 -18.64 24.40
C MET A 164 -26.14 -20.01 24.63
N TYR A 165 -27.39 -19.99 25.10
CA TYR A 165 -28.26 -21.17 25.09
C TYR A 165 -28.52 -21.67 23.66
N ASN A 166 -28.70 -23.00 23.51
CA ASN A 166 -28.91 -23.70 22.23
C ASN A 166 -29.94 -23.04 21.30
N LYS A 167 -31.08 -22.57 21.84
CA LYS A 167 -32.12 -21.92 21.01
C LYS A 167 -31.61 -20.64 20.36
N SER A 168 -30.99 -19.73 21.13
CA SER A 168 -30.44 -18.48 20.58
C SER A 168 -29.26 -18.75 19.66
N LYS A 169 -28.38 -19.69 20.04
CA LYS A 169 -27.24 -20.11 19.22
C LYS A 169 -27.70 -20.57 17.83
N ASN A 170 -28.68 -21.46 17.76
CA ASN A 170 -29.22 -21.96 16.50
C ASN A 170 -29.82 -20.85 15.62
N ILE A 171 -30.50 -19.87 16.22
CA ILE A 171 -31.04 -18.71 15.50
C ILE A 171 -29.89 -17.89 14.88
N VAL A 172 -28.82 -17.63 15.64
CA VAL A 172 -27.64 -16.91 15.12
C VAL A 172 -26.98 -17.69 13.99
N LEU A 173 -26.71 -18.97 14.17
CA LEU A 173 -26.08 -19.83 13.15
C LEU A 173 -26.89 -19.87 11.84
N GLN A 174 -28.22 -19.93 11.92
CA GLN A 174 -29.10 -19.91 10.75
C GLN A 174 -29.10 -18.55 10.04
N LYS A 175 -29.17 -17.44 10.80
CA LYS A 175 -29.13 -16.09 10.23
C LYS A 175 -27.80 -15.85 9.51
N ILE A 176 -26.67 -16.21 10.13
CA ILE A 176 -25.34 -16.06 9.54
C ILE A 176 -25.18 -16.92 8.29
N GLU A 177 -25.68 -18.15 8.28
CA GLU A 177 -25.66 -19.00 7.07
C GLU A 177 -26.39 -18.33 5.90
N LYS A 178 -27.59 -17.79 6.17
CA LYS A 178 -28.38 -17.09 5.15
C LYS A 178 -27.66 -15.86 4.62
N VAL A 179 -27.11 -15.04 5.51
CA VAL A 179 -26.31 -13.87 5.18
C VAL A 179 -25.12 -14.25 4.30
N PHE A 180 -24.37 -15.29 4.69
CA PHE A 180 -23.21 -15.74 3.95
C PHE A 180 -23.55 -16.18 2.53
N LYS A 181 -24.63 -16.97 2.36
CA LYS A 181 -25.13 -17.37 1.03
C LYS A 181 -25.53 -16.16 0.19
N GLN A 182 -26.26 -15.21 0.78
CA GLN A 182 -26.65 -13.98 0.09
C GLN A 182 -25.44 -13.15 -0.36
N PHE A 183 -24.40 -13.04 0.47
CA PHE A 183 -23.17 -12.35 0.09
C PHE A 183 -22.46 -13.04 -1.07
N ARG A 184 -22.40 -14.38 -1.09
CA ARG A 184 -21.83 -15.15 -2.20
C ARG A 184 -22.57 -14.97 -3.53
N GLU A 185 -23.88 -14.74 -3.47
CA GLU A 185 -24.71 -14.59 -4.66
C GLU A 185 -24.71 -13.17 -5.26
N GLN A 186 -24.18 -12.17 -4.55
CA GLN A 186 -24.08 -10.80 -5.06
C GLN A 186 -23.14 -10.73 -6.27
N GLU A 187 -23.54 -10.00 -7.34
CA GLU A 187 -22.77 -9.91 -8.59
C GLU A 187 -21.29 -9.55 -8.39
N LYS A 188 -21.01 -8.64 -7.46
CA LYS A 188 -19.64 -8.22 -7.09
C LYS A 188 -18.75 -9.33 -6.50
N PHE A 189 -19.34 -10.42 -6.03
CA PHE A 189 -18.65 -11.50 -5.31
C PHE A 189 -18.82 -12.88 -5.99
N LYS A 190 -19.88 -13.06 -6.78
CA LYS A 190 -20.27 -14.35 -7.38
C LYS A 190 -19.22 -14.95 -8.32
N ASN A 191 -18.46 -14.09 -9.02
CA ASN A 191 -17.49 -14.51 -10.03
C ASN A 191 -16.03 -14.33 -9.57
N GLN A 192 -15.80 -14.19 -8.26
CA GLN A 192 -14.47 -13.93 -7.70
C GLN A 192 -13.88 -15.26 -7.19
N PRO A 193 -12.93 -15.89 -7.92
CA PRO A 193 -12.37 -17.19 -7.57
C PRO A 193 -11.68 -17.19 -6.19
N GLU A 194 -11.25 -16.03 -5.72
CA GLU A 194 -10.44 -15.89 -4.52
C GLU A 194 -11.30 -15.95 -3.25
N LEU A 195 -12.60 -15.68 -3.40
CA LEU A 195 -13.54 -15.87 -2.32
C LEU A 195 -13.85 -17.34 -2.08
N GLU A 196 -13.67 -18.25 -3.06
CA GLU A 196 -13.95 -19.69 -2.91
C GLU A 196 -13.33 -20.31 -1.65
N ASN A 197 -12.15 -19.82 -1.25
CA ASN A 197 -11.40 -20.29 -0.08
C ASN A 197 -11.93 -19.80 1.27
N ILE A 198 -12.86 -18.83 1.29
CA ILE A 198 -13.57 -18.42 2.51
C ILE A 198 -14.83 -19.25 2.63
N THR A 199 -14.90 -20.13 3.64
CA THR A 199 -16.02 -21.05 3.81
C THR A 199 -16.74 -20.81 5.14
N TYR A 200 -18.01 -21.19 5.18
CA TYR A 200 -18.82 -21.18 6.39
C TYR A 200 -19.70 -22.43 6.43
N SER A 201 -19.74 -23.10 7.57
CA SER A 201 -20.80 -24.04 7.93
C SER A 201 -21.19 -23.87 9.40
N LYS A 202 -22.35 -24.41 9.80
CA LYS A 202 -22.78 -24.33 11.20
C LYS A 202 -21.87 -25.12 12.13
N GLU A 203 -21.29 -26.20 11.62
CA GLU A 203 -20.42 -27.14 12.33
C GLU A 203 -18.99 -26.59 12.42
N ASN A 204 -18.47 -26.07 11.30
CA ASN A 204 -17.07 -25.67 11.18
C ASN A 204 -16.83 -24.18 11.38
N TRP A 205 -17.88 -23.37 11.44
CA TRP A 205 -17.82 -21.91 11.49
C TRP A 205 -17.08 -21.32 10.27
N PHE A 206 -16.66 -20.07 10.36
CA PHE A 206 -15.84 -19.44 9.32
C PHE A 206 -14.45 -20.06 9.27
N ASN A 207 -14.02 -20.40 8.07
CA ASN A 207 -12.65 -20.78 7.77
C ASN A 207 -12.14 -19.93 6.61
N ILE A 208 -11.09 -19.16 6.88
CA ILE A 208 -10.38 -18.34 5.90
C ILE A 208 -9.08 -19.09 5.59
N ILE A 209 -9.11 -19.91 4.53
CA ILE A 209 -7.93 -20.65 4.05
C ILE A 209 -7.03 -19.69 3.28
N ASP A 210 -5.71 -19.95 3.28
CA ASP A 210 -4.68 -19.28 2.50
C ASP A 210 -5.15 -19.02 1.05
N ILE A 211 -5.68 -17.82 0.82
CA ILE A 211 -6.28 -17.42 -0.44
C ILE A 211 -5.12 -17.28 -1.43
N SER A 212 -5.18 -17.96 -2.60
CA SER A 212 -4.11 -17.90 -3.60
C SER A 212 -3.76 -16.45 -3.98
N LEU A 213 -2.65 -15.97 -3.43
CA LEU A 213 -2.28 -14.56 -3.29
C LEU A 213 -1.90 -13.90 -4.62
N LEU A 214 -1.46 -14.71 -5.59
CA LEU A 214 -0.84 -14.23 -6.82
C LEU A 214 -1.85 -13.67 -7.83
N LYS A 215 -3.16 -13.94 -7.62
CA LYS A 215 -4.23 -13.50 -8.54
C LYS A 215 -5.36 -12.74 -7.85
N SER A 216 -5.29 -12.55 -6.53
CA SER A 216 -6.39 -12.00 -5.74
C SER A 216 -6.45 -10.49 -5.75
N GLU A 217 -7.62 -9.93 -6.08
CA GLU A 217 -7.94 -8.55 -5.72
C GLU A 217 -8.13 -8.44 -4.20
N LYS A 218 -7.02 -8.22 -3.48
CA LYS A 218 -6.94 -8.11 -2.01
C LYS A 218 -8.04 -7.21 -1.42
N ASP A 219 -8.32 -6.09 -2.09
CA ASP A 219 -9.37 -5.14 -1.68
C ASP A 219 -10.78 -5.75 -1.68
N ILE A 220 -11.10 -6.65 -2.63
CA ILE A 220 -12.39 -7.33 -2.69
C ILE A 220 -12.52 -8.26 -1.48
N VAL A 221 -11.46 -9.03 -1.18
CA VAL A 221 -11.45 -9.94 -0.02
C VAL A 221 -11.63 -9.17 1.28
N ILE A 222 -10.88 -8.08 1.48
CA ILE A 222 -10.99 -7.26 2.69
C ILE A 222 -12.40 -6.68 2.82
N LYS A 223 -12.99 -6.16 1.73
CA LYS A 223 -14.38 -5.66 1.73
C LYS A 223 -15.39 -6.76 2.06
N PHE A 224 -15.20 -7.97 1.54
CA PHE A 224 -16.05 -9.12 1.83
C PHE A 224 -15.97 -9.50 3.31
N LEU A 225 -14.77 -9.63 3.88
CA LEU A 225 -14.55 -9.94 5.29
C LEU A 225 -15.13 -8.87 6.23
N LYS A 226 -14.92 -7.58 5.93
CA LYS A 226 -15.55 -6.47 6.68
C LYS A 226 -17.08 -6.58 6.67
N SER A 227 -17.66 -6.88 5.51
CA SER A 227 -19.12 -6.97 5.35
C SER A 227 -19.70 -8.14 6.15
N ILE A 228 -19.07 -9.32 6.07
CA ILE A 228 -19.50 -10.49 6.85
C ILE A 228 -19.38 -10.24 8.33
N LEU A 229 -18.22 -9.75 8.80
CA LEU A 229 -17.99 -9.50 10.22
C LEU A 229 -19.02 -8.52 10.78
N THR A 230 -19.34 -7.47 10.01
CA THR A 230 -20.38 -6.50 10.38
C THR A 230 -21.73 -7.17 10.60
N GLU A 231 -22.16 -8.02 9.66
CA GLU A 231 -23.47 -8.67 9.74
C GLU A 231 -23.52 -9.76 10.82
N VAL A 232 -22.41 -10.44 11.09
CA VAL A 232 -22.28 -11.36 12.23
C VAL A 232 -22.47 -10.61 13.54
N VAL A 233 -21.75 -9.51 13.77
CA VAL A 233 -21.86 -8.71 14.99
C VAL A 233 -23.26 -8.12 15.14
N LYS A 234 -23.85 -7.63 14.05
CA LYS A 234 -25.24 -7.15 14.04
C LYS A 234 -26.23 -8.26 14.40
N THR A 235 -26.08 -9.45 13.82
CA THR A 235 -26.91 -10.62 14.13
C THR A 235 -26.83 -10.99 15.61
N LEU A 236 -25.64 -10.97 16.20
CA LEU A 236 -25.45 -11.21 17.63
C LEU A 236 -26.24 -10.19 18.46
N LYS A 237 -26.08 -8.89 18.15
CA LYS A 237 -26.76 -7.78 18.84
C LYS A 237 -28.28 -7.84 18.68
N GLU A 238 -28.79 -8.24 17.52
CA GLU A 238 -30.23 -8.43 17.29
C GLU A 238 -30.81 -9.57 18.13
N VAL A 239 -30.10 -10.69 18.23
CA VAL A 239 -30.63 -11.89 18.91
C VAL A 239 -30.51 -11.79 20.44
N LYS A 240 -29.45 -11.15 20.95
CA LYS A 240 -29.18 -11.07 22.40
C LYS A 240 -29.42 -9.70 23.02
N GLY A 241 -29.49 -8.66 22.21
CA GLY A 241 -29.53 -7.27 22.68
C GLY A 241 -28.13 -6.68 22.82
N LYS A 242 -28.02 -5.39 22.49
CA LYS A 242 -26.76 -4.63 22.43
C LYS A 242 -25.94 -4.71 23.74
N ASN A 243 -26.57 -4.41 24.88
CA ASN A 243 -25.88 -4.37 26.19
C ASN A 243 -25.28 -5.71 26.59
N LEU A 244 -25.99 -6.81 26.31
CA LEU A 244 -25.51 -8.15 26.65
C LEU A 244 -24.36 -8.58 25.74
N CYS A 245 -24.41 -8.21 24.46
CA CYS A 245 -23.29 -8.39 23.55
C CYS A 245 -22.04 -7.63 23.98
N LEU A 246 -22.15 -6.37 24.43
CA LEU A 246 -21.00 -5.61 24.94
C LEU A 246 -20.32 -6.34 26.12
N LYS A 247 -21.12 -6.91 27.03
CA LYS A 247 -20.61 -7.75 28.12
C LYS A 247 -19.90 -9.00 27.58
N TYR A 248 -20.49 -9.72 26.63
CA TYR A 248 -19.86 -10.89 26.03
C TYR A 248 -18.56 -10.58 25.28
N PHE A 249 -18.50 -9.47 24.54
CA PHE A 249 -17.28 -9.01 23.87
C PHE A 249 -16.17 -8.72 24.88
N SER A 250 -16.50 -8.18 26.05
CA SER A 250 -15.55 -8.01 27.15
C SER A 250 -15.10 -9.35 27.74
N GLU A 251 -16.03 -10.24 28.08
CA GLU A 251 -15.72 -11.52 28.75
C GLU A 251 -14.94 -12.49 27.87
N GLU A 252 -15.26 -12.56 26.58
CA GLU A 252 -14.55 -13.40 25.59
C GLU A 252 -13.35 -12.65 24.97
N ARG A 253 -12.92 -11.55 25.58
CA ARG A 253 -11.64 -10.86 25.27
C ARG A 253 -11.53 -10.26 23.87
N VAL A 254 -12.65 -9.89 23.24
CA VAL A 254 -12.63 -9.13 21.97
C VAL A 254 -11.89 -7.81 22.15
N TYR A 255 -12.23 -7.03 23.18
CA TYR A 255 -11.58 -5.74 23.44
C TYR A 255 -10.11 -5.89 23.81
N THR A 256 -9.77 -6.92 24.59
CA THR A 256 -8.37 -7.23 24.92
C THR A 256 -7.58 -7.57 23.66
N TYR A 257 -8.15 -8.35 22.74
CA TYR A 257 -7.51 -8.65 21.47
C TYR A 257 -7.25 -7.39 20.64
N ILE A 258 -8.26 -6.53 20.50
CA ILE A 258 -8.13 -5.25 19.76
C ILE A 258 -7.07 -4.36 20.42
N PHE A 259 -7.09 -4.22 21.74
CA PHE A 259 -6.15 -3.39 22.47
C PHE A 259 -4.71 -3.90 22.34
N ASN A 260 -4.49 -5.20 22.54
CA ASN A 260 -3.16 -5.80 22.49
C ASN A 260 -2.53 -5.77 21.08
N ASN A 261 -3.36 -5.67 20.04
CA ASN A 261 -2.90 -5.64 18.64
C ASN A 261 -3.08 -4.25 18.00
N MET A 262 -3.27 -3.19 18.80
CA MET A 262 -3.64 -1.87 18.28
C MET A 262 -2.65 -1.31 17.24
N ASP A 263 -1.35 -1.51 17.45
CA ASP A 263 -0.32 -1.02 16.50
C ASP A 263 -0.41 -1.76 15.16
N LEU A 264 -0.48 -3.09 15.19
CA LEU A 264 -0.73 -3.91 14.00
C LEU A 264 -2.03 -3.48 13.30
N LEU A 265 -3.11 -3.28 14.05
CA LEU A 265 -4.40 -2.88 13.47
C LEU A 265 -4.34 -1.50 12.81
N LYS A 266 -3.53 -0.56 13.32
CA LYS A 266 -3.30 0.75 12.68
C LYS A 266 -2.52 0.61 11.39
N ASP A 267 -1.45 -0.19 11.40
CA ASP A 267 -0.64 -0.45 10.20
C ASP A 267 -1.48 -1.07 9.09
N LEU A 268 -2.36 -2.02 9.45
CA LEU A 268 -3.30 -2.67 8.54
C LEU A 268 -4.56 -1.85 8.23
N LYS A 269 -4.75 -0.67 8.84
CA LYS A 269 -5.95 0.19 8.70
C LYS A 269 -7.27 -0.52 9.03
N LEU A 270 -7.26 -1.34 10.08
CA LEU A 270 -8.42 -2.06 10.62
C LEU A 270 -8.90 -1.51 11.96
N ASP A 271 -8.07 -0.73 12.66
CA ASP A 271 -8.33 -0.15 13.97
C ASP A 271 -9.69 0.55 14.08
N MET A 272 -9.93 1.57 13.25
CA MET A 272 -11.17 2.36 13.31
C MET A 272 -12.41 1.49 13.01
N PHE A 273 -12.32 0.63 11.99
CA PHE A 273 -13.40 -0.27 11.62
C PHE A 273 -13.78 -1.21 12.78
N LEU A 274 -12.80 -1.82 13.45
CA LEU A 274 -13.06 -2.75 14.54
C LEU A 274 -13.58 -2.03 15.79
N LEU A 275 -13.04 -0.86 16.11
CA LEU A 275 -13.53 -0.04 17.24
C LEU A 275 -14.98 0.39 17.01
N GLU A 276 -15.31 0.91 15.83
CA GLU A 276 -16.69 1.28 15.49
C GLU A 276 -17.65 0.09 15.58
N LEU A 277 -17.23 -1.06 15.04
CA LEU A 277 -18.07 -2.24 14.98
C LEU A 277 -18.41 -2.80 16.37
N PHE A 278 -17.43 -2.83 17.28
CA PHE A 278 -17.61 -3.45 18.59
C PHE A 278 -18.04 -2.47 19.69
N LEU A 279 -17.70 -1.18 19.61
CA LEU A 279 -17.98 -0.20 20.66
C LEU A 279 -19.15 0.75 20.34
N LEU A 280 -19.32 1.17 19.09
CA LEU A 280 -20.25 2.26 18.73
C LEU A 280 -21.59 1.74 18.20
N ILE A 281 -21.56 0.74 17.31
CA ILE A 281 -22.76 0.10 16.74
C ILE A 281 -23.44 -0.78 17.79
#